data_AF-A0A532U1I6-F1
#
_entry.id   AF-A0A532U1I6-F1
#
_cell.length_a   1.000
_cell.length_b   1.000
_cell.length_c   1.000
_cell.angle_alpha   90.00
_cell.angle_beta   90.00
_cell.angle_gamma   90.00
#
_symmetry.space_group_name_H-M   'P 1'
#
loop_
_entity.id
_entity.type
_entity.pdbx_description
1 polymer ?
#
loop_
_entity_poly.entity_id
_entity_poly.type
_entity_poly.pdbx_seq_one_letter_code
_entity_poly.pdbx_strand_id
1 'polypeptide(L)'
;MRGQLSETALSRIEQSLPRPSCLAKIGQLLPESMALYCGPDSDMDIAVVCLRDAADYFEEARLALHECKAGMEWYRVEEDPPVEKMAIFVGRFFADDVALRIYSTAEHVAAFLQAYLGISEDDLEPYSSGRTSKASMVGHYLMEEEPDHEMTKAVKQFIGREECKFALDYRNKWVHDQRPRIADLGMVWKREKRWRKTEKGRTLSFGMGDQPSITVDTLASTMQAALEGVARLLDDTFAVFWETIKEVVDIRETVDGFQVIHTF
;
A
#
# COMPACT_ATOMS: atom_id res chain seq x y z
N MET A 1 9.18 -13.52 -14.51
CA MET A 1 9.31 -14.99 -14.59
C MET A 1 10.59 -15.33 -13.83
N ARG A 2 10.47 -15.76 -12.57
CA ARG A 2 11.60 -16.27 -11.79
C ARG A 2 12.10 -17.58 -12.41
N GLY A 3 13.41 -17.85 -12.34
CA GLY A 3 13.91 -19.18 -12.66
C GLY A 3 13.55 -20.20 -11.58
N GLN A 4 14.15 -21.39 -11.64
CA GLN A 4 13.84 -22.51 -10.74
C GLN A 4 14.59 -22.39 -9.40
N LEU A 5 14.18 -21.47 -8.54
CA LEU A 5 14.69 -21.41 -7.16
C LEU A 5 14.38 -22.69 -6.39
N SER A 6 15.29 -23.08 -5.48
CA SER A 6 15.03 -24.16 -4.53
C SER A 6 13.85 -23.84 -3.61
N GLU A 7 13.13 -24.87 -3.15
CA GLU A 7 12.03 -24.71 -2.18
C GLU A 7 12.51 -24.04 -0.88
N THR A 8 13.74 -24.32 -0.45
CA THR A 8 14.36 -23.68 0.71
C THR A 8 14.52 -22.16 0.51
N ALA A 9 14.96 -21.72 -0.67
CA ALA A 9 15.11 -20.30 -0.97
C ALA A 9 13.74 -19.60 -1.03
N LEU A 10 12.75 -20.23 -1.67
CA LEU A 10 11.37 -19.72 -1.73
C LEU A 10 10.75 -19.61 -0.33
N SER A 11 10.89 -20.64 0.50
CA SER A 11 10.38 -20.64 1.87
C SER A 11 11.02 -19.55 2.73
N ARG A 12 12.33 -19.35 2.61
CA ARG A 12 13.05 -18.25 3.28
C ARG A 12 12.54 -16.88 2.84
N ILE A 13 12.28 -16.69 1.54
CA ILE A 13 11.73 -15.44 1.02
C ILE A 13 10.34 -15.21 1.59
N GLU A 14 9.44 -16.19 1.50
CA GLU A 14 8.07 -16.09 2.01
C GLU A 14 8.03 -15.74 3.51
N GLN A 15 8.85 -16.40 4.33
CA GLN A 15 8.93 -16.14 5.77
C GLN A 15 9.44 -14.73 6.11
N SER A 16 10.14 -14.08 5.18
CA SER A 16 10.63 -12.71 5.36
C SER A 16 9.59 -11.63 5.03
N LEU A 17 8.44 -12.01 4.44
CA LEU A 17 7.43 -11.06 4.01
C LEU A 17 6.45 -10.75 5.14
N PRO A 18 6.01 -9.49 5.28
CA PRO A 18 5.02 -9.12 6.29
C PRO A 18 3.68 -9.80 6.00
N ARG A 19 2.98 -10.19 7.07
CA ARG A 19 1.64 -10.78 6.99
C ARG A 19 0.77 -10.29 8.15
N PRO A 20 -0.26 -9.47 7.89
CA PRO A 20 -1.21 -9.06 8.91
C PRO A 20 -1.92 -10.28 9.51
N SER A 21 -2.18 -10.23 10.80
CA SER A 21 -2.91 -11.27 11.52
C SER A 21 -4.40 -11.30 11.15
N CYS A 22 -4.94 -10.16 10.71
CA CYS A 22 -6.36 -9.98 10.39
C CYS A 22 -6.81 -10.58 9.05
N LEU A 23 -5.91 -10.89 8.12
CA LEU A 23 -6.27 -11.23 6.73
C LEU A 23 -7.29 -12.37 6.60
N ALA A 24 -7.08 -13.45 7.35
CA ALA A 24 -8.00 -14.59 7.31
C ALA A 24 -9.42 -14.19 7.76
N LYS A 25 -9.51 -13.32 8.77
CA LYS A 25 -10.79 -12.84 9.31
C LYS A 25 -11.46 -11.84 8.37
N ILE A 26 -10.69 -10.94 7.75
CA ILE A 26 -11.22 -10.03 6.72
C ILE A 26 -11.88 -10.84 5.59
N GLY A 27 -11.26 -11.94 5.16
CA GLY A 27 -11.81 -12.82 4.13
C GLY A 27 -13.11 -13.54 4.53
N GLN A 28 -13.41 -13.65 5.82
CA GLN A 28 -14.64 -14.25 6.34
C GLN A 28 -15.80 -13.25 6.45
N LEU A 29 -15.54 -11.94 6.34
CA LEU A 29 -16.58 -10.92 6.39
C LEU A 29 -17.44 -10.96 5.13
N LEU A 30 -18.76 -11.10 5.31
CA LEU A 30 -19.74 -11.06 4.23
C LEU A 30 -20.46 -9.71 4.24
N PRO A 31 -20.36 -8.91 3.16
CA PRO A 31 -21.08 -7.63 3.06
C PRO A 31 -22.59 -7.79 3.29
N GLU A 32 -23.20 -8.86 2.78
CA GLU A 32 -24.63 -9.14 2.91
C GLU A 32 -25.04 -9.36 4.37
N SER A 33 -24.17 -10.00 5.17
CA SER A 33 -24.39 -10.13 6.61
C SER A 33 -24.36 -8.76 7.28
N MET A 34 -23.41 -7.90 6.94
CA MET A 34 -23.35 -6.55 7.52
C MET A 34 -24.58 -5.71 7.14
N ALA A 35 -25.01 -5.76 5.88
CA ALA A 35 -26.24 -5.08 5.45
C ALA A 35 -27.45 -5.54 6.27
N LEU A 36 -27.57 -6.85 6.54
CA LEU A 36 -28.62 -7.40 7.39
C LEU A 36 -28.52 -6.91 8.85
N TYR A 37 -27.32 -6.92 9.45
CA TYR A 37 -27.08 -6.56 10.85
C TYR A 37 -27.03 -5.05 11.13
N CYS A 38 -26.77 -4.22 10.14
CA CYS A 38 -26.66 -2.76 10.34
C CYS A 38 -27.89 -2.01 9.81
N GLY A 39 -28.66 -2.63 8.91
CA GLY A 39 -29.85 -2.03 8.33
C GLY A 39 -29.54 -1.09 7.15
N PRO A 40 -30.58 -0.57 6.48
CA PRO A 40 -30.46 0.09 5.17
C PRO A 40 -29.82 1.48 5.20
N ASP A 41 -29.73 2.11 6.37
CA ASP A 41 -29.18 3.47 6.52
C ASP A 41 -27.69 3.45 6.89
N SER A 42 -27.06 2.27 6.92
CA SER A 42 -25.65 2.08 7.31
C SER A 42 -24.81 1.67 6.11
N ASP A 43 -23.64 2.28 5.96
CA ASP A 43 -22.65 1.95 4.91
C ASP A 43 -21.69 0.81 5.34
N MET A 44 -22.09 -0.03 6.29
CA MET A 44 -21.21 -1.05 6.87
C MET A 44 -20.82 -2.15 5.88
N ASP A 45 -21.73 -2.51 4.98
CA ASP A 45 -21.46 -3.44 3.89
C ASP A 45 -20.45 -2.87 2.89
N ILE A 46 -20.55 -1.59 2.55
CA ILE A 46 -19.57 -0.86 1.73
C ILE A 46 -18.21 -0.82 2.43
N ALA A 47 -18.18 -0.54 3.73
CA ALA A 47 -16.95 -0.55 4.53
C ALA A 47 -16.25 -1.93 4.45
N VAL A 48 -17.00 -3.02 4.61
CA VAL A 48 -16.45 -4.39 4.47
C VAL A 48 -15.87 -4.64 3.08
N VAL A 49 -16.55 -4.22 2.01
CA VAL A 49 -16.03 -4.37 0.64
C VAL A 49 -14.69 -3.64 0.51
N CYS A 50 -14.62 -2.40 0.97
CA CYS A 50 -13.40 -1.59 0.90
C CYS A 50 -12.25 -2.19 1.72
N LEU A 51 -12.55 -2.78 2.89
CA LEU A 51 -11.54 -3.45 3.71
C LEU A 51 -11.03 -4.75 3.07
N ARG A 52 -11.90 -5.49 2.37
CA ARG A 52 -11.52 -6.67 1.58
C ARG A 52 -10.65 -6.28 0.39
N ASP A 53 -11.01 -5.23 -0.34
CA ASP A 53 -10.19 -4.70 -1.43
C ASP A 53 -8.80 -4.29 -0.92
N ALA A 54 -8.73 -3.63 0.24
CA ALA A 54 -7.46 -3.27 0.86
C ALA A 54 -6.58 -4.51 1.16
N ALA A 55 -7.19 -5.58 1.69
CA ALA A 55 -6.51 -6.85 1.95
C ALA A 55 -6.05 -7.56 0.67
N ASP A 56 -6.85 -7.54 -0.39
CA ASP A 56 -6.50 -8.14 -1.68
C ASP A 56 -5.31 -7.39 -2.32
N TYR A 57 -5.33 -6.06 -2.35
CA TYR A 57 -4.19 -5.25 -2.82
C TYR A 57 -2.94 -5.45 -1.96
N PHE A 58 -3.09 -5.68 -0.65
CA PHE A 58 -1.97 -6.03 0.21
C PHE A 58 -1.35 -7.38 -0.17
N GLU A 59 -2.17 -8.41 -0.42
CA GLU A 59 -1.70 -9.72 -0.88
C GLU A 59 -1.01 -9.63 -2.24
N GLU A 60 -1.55 -8.83 -3.17
CA GLU A 60 -0.89 -8.54 -4.45
C GLU A 60 0.47 -7.86 -4.27
N ALA A 61 0.56 -6.88 -3.36
CA ALA A 61 1.83 -6.23 -3.01
C ALA A 61 2.82 -7.24 -2.42
N ARG A 62 2.36 -8.14 -1.55
CA ARG A 62 3.20 -9.21 -0.97
C ARG A 62 3.72 -10.15 -2.05
N LEU A 63 2.86 -10.56 -2.98
CA LEU A 63 3.24 -11.40 -4.11
C LEU A 63 4.27 -10.69 -5.02
N ALA A 64 4.06 -9.42 -5.34
CA ALA A 64 5.03 -8.65 -6.12
C ALA A 64 6.38 -8.56 -5.39
N LEU A 65 6.40 -8.35 -4.07
CA LEU A 65 7.63 -8.31 -3.30
C LEU A 65 8.32 -9.69 -3.22
N HIS A 66 7.53 -10.77 -3.16
CA HIS A 66 8.04 -12.13 -3.28
C HIS A 66 8.77 -12.31 -4.63
N GLU A 67 8.12 -11.96 -5.74
CA GLU A 67 8.71 -12.05 -7.09
C GLU A 67 9.93 -11.15 -7.27
N CYS A 68 9.94 -9.96 -6.63
CA CYS A 68 11.09 -9.07 -6.60
C CYS A 68 12.31 -9.77 -5.98
N LYS A 69 12.17 -10.30 -4.76
CA LYS A 69 13.25 -10.98 -4.05
C LYS A 69 13.68 -12.25 -4.76
N ALA A 70 12.72 -13.05 -5.24
CA ALA A 70 12.98 -14.29 -5.95
C ALA A 70 13.74 -14.06 -7.26
N GLY A 71 13.33 -13.05 -8.04
CA GLY A 71 14.01 -12.68 -9.27
C GLY A 71 15.44 -12.20 -9.01
N MET A 72 15.64 -11.36 -7.99
CA MET A 72 16.97 -10.87 -7.63
C MET A 72 17.89 -12.01 -7.16
N GLU A 73 17.39 -12.93 -6.32
CA GLU A 73 18.15 -14.10 -5.87
C GLU A 73 18.57 -14.98 -7.04
N TRP A 74 17.63 -15.33 -7.93
CA TRP A 74 17.90 -16.20 -9.07
C TRP A 74 19.05 -15.67 -9.92
N TYR A 75 18.97 -14.42 -10.38
CA TYR A 75 19.96 -13.87 -11.29
C TYR A 75 21.31 -13.53 -10.64
N ARG A 76 21.38 -13.40 -9.31
CA ARG A 76 22.62 -13.08 -8.58
C ARG A 76 23.33 -14.29 -8.01
N VAL A 77 22.58 -15.34 -7.65
CA VAL A 77 23.08 -16.46 -6.84
C VAL A 77 23.03 -17.77 -7.59
N GLU A 78 21.90 -18.07 -8.25
CA GLU A 78 21.62 -19.41 -8.79
C GLU A 78 21.93 -19.53 -10.28
N GLU A 79 21.75 -18.46 -11.05
CA GLU A 79 22.12 -18.40 -12.46
C GLU A 79 23.66 -18.40 -12.61
N ASP A 80 24.18 -19.28 -13.46
CA ASP A 80 25.61 -19.39 -13.75
C ASP A 80 25.89 -19.17 -15.26
N PRO A 81 26.56 -18.07 -15.65
CA PRO A 81 27.11 -17.02 -14.78
C PRO A 81 26.03 -16.04 -14.27
N PRO A 82 26.25 -15.38 -13.11
CA PRO A 82 25.33 -14.37 -12.59
C PRO A 82 25.08 -13.22 -13.58
N VAL A 83 23.83 -12.74 -13.63
CA VAL A 83 23.36 -11.71 -14.57
C VAL A 83 22.80 -10.50 -13.82
N GLU A 84 23.68 -9.69 -13.24
CA GLU A 84 23.32 -8.56 -12.36
C GLU A 84 22.34 -7.57 -13.01
N LYS A 85 22.51 -7.26 -14.31
CA LYS A 85 21.58 -6.37 -15.02
C LYS A 85 20.15 -6.90 -15.03
N MET A 86 19.98 -8.23 -15.10
CA MET A 86 18.66 -8.85 -15.08
C MET A 86 18.08 -8.86 -13.66
N ALA A 87 18.91 -9.10 -12.64
CA ALA A 87 18.51 -8.96 -11.24
C ALA A 87 17.97 -7.55 -10.95
N ILE A 88 18.69 -6.51 -11.39
CA ILE A 88 18.28 -5.12 -11.21
C ILE A 88 17.00 -4.83 -12.01
N PHE A 89 16.91 -5.27 -13.26
CA PHE A 89 15.71 -5.05 -14.08
C PHE A 89 14.47 -5.67 -13.46
N VAL A 90 14.53 -6.94 -13.06
CA VAL A 90 13.40 -7.69 -12.50
C VAL A 90 13.06 -7.19 -11.10
N GLY A 91 14.06 -6.97 -10.23
CA GLY A 91 13.84 -6.40 -8.91
C GLY A 91 13.16 -5.04 -8.98
N ARG A 92 13.63 -4.17 -9.89
CA ARG A 92 13.01 -2.86 -10.11
C ARG A 92 11.59 -2.98 -10.66
N PHE A 93 11.34 -3.89 -11.61
CA PHE A 93 10.01 -4.10 -12.18
C PHE A 93 8.97 -4.43 -11.11
N PHE A 94 9.28 -5.41 -10.26
CA PHE A 94 8.35 -5.86 -9.23
C PHE A 94 8.27 -4.90 -8.02
N ALA A 95 9.40 -4.32 -7.57
CA ALA A 95 9.37 -3.34 -6.49
C ALA A 95 8.56 -2.08 -6.84
N ASP A 96 8.48 -1.73 -8.12
CA ASP A 96 7.57 -0.70 -8.60
C ASP A 96 6.10 -1.08 -8.44
N ASP A 97 5.75 -2.31 -8.81
CA ASP A 97 4.39 -2.80 -8.64
C ASP A 97 4.02 -2.81 -7.14
N VAL A 98 4.95 -3.19 -6.26
CA VAL A 98 4.74 -3.06 -4.80
C VAL A 98 4.37 -1.63 -4.41
N ALA A 99 5.06 -0.61 -4.93
CA ALA A 99 4.74 0.80 -4.63
C ALA A 99 3.33 1.21 -5.12
N LEU A 100 2.90 0.70 -6.28
CA LEU A 100 1.54 0.92 -6.79
C LEU A 100 0.50 0.27 -5.88
N ARG A 101 0.72 -0.99 -5.49
CA ARG A 101 -0.21 -1.76 -4.66
C ARG A 101 -0.30 -1.20 -3.24
N ILE A 102 0.81 -0.76 -2.63
CA ILE A 102 0.81 -0.06 -1.33
C ILE A 102 -0.06 1.20 -1.38
N TYR A 103 0.07 2.00 -2.45
CA TYR A 103 -0.78 3.17 -2.63
C TYR A 103 -2.26 2.80 -2.78
N SER A 104 -2.58 1.79 -3.59
CA SER A 104 -3.95 1.31 -3.74
C SER A 104 -4.54 0.79 -2.42
N THR A 105 -3.78 0.01 -1.65
CA THR A 105 -4.22 -0.44 -0.32
C THR A 105 -4.54 0.76 0.58
N ALA A 106 -3.71 1.79 0.61
CA ALA A 106 -3.98 2.99 1.41
C ALA A 106 -5.26 3.72 0.96
N GLU A 107 -5.54 3.81 -0.34
CA GLU A 107 -6.78 4.40 -0.86
C GLU A 107 -8.01 3.56 -0.47
N HIS A 108 -7.93 2.23 -0.49
CA HIS A 108 -9.01 1.35 -0.05
C HIS A 108 -9.22 1.38 1.47
N VAL A 109 -8.16 1.46 2.28
CA VAL A 109 -8.29 1.72 3.73
C VAL A 109 -8.97 3.05 3.98
N ALA A 110 -8.65 4.10 3.21
CA ALA A 110 -9.31 5.39 3.34
C ALA A 110 -10.80 5.34 2.98
N ALA A 111 -11.17 4.61 1.92
CA ALA A 111 -12.56 4.38 1.55
C ALA A 111 -13.31 3.58 2.64
N PHE A 112 -12.65 2.57 3.22
CA PHE A 112 -13.16 1.84 4.38
C PHE A 112 -13.43 2.80 5.56
N LEU A 113 -12.45 3.63 5.94
CA LEU A 113 -12.59 4.57 7.05
C LEU A 113 -13.70 5.60 6.80
N GLN A 114 -13.82 6.09 5.57
CA GLN A 114 -14.89 7.00 5.17
C GLN A 114 -16.27 6.38 5.39
N ALA A 115 -16.49 5.17 4.85
CA ALA A 115 -17.77 4.47 4.99
C ALA A 115 -18.04 4.05 6.44
N TYR A 116 -17.05 3.50 7.14
CA TYR A 116 -17.18 3.03 8.52
C TYR A 116 -17.50 4.14 9.51
N LEU A 117 -16.85 5.30 9.36
CA LEU A 117 -17.04 6.44 10.25
C LEU A 117 -18.15 7.39 9.78
N GLY A 118 -18.79 7.11 8.64
CA GLY A 118 -19.85 7.95 8.08
C GLY A 118 -19.37 9.35 7.66
N ILE A 119 -18.13 9.46 7.18
CA ILE A 119 -17.54 10.74 6.75
C ILE A 119 -18.13 11.11 5.39
N SER A 120 -18.86 12.22 5.33
CA SER A 120 -19.50 12.68 4.10
C SER A 120 -18.49 13.31 3.13
N GLU A 121 -18.87 13.46 1.86
CA GLU A 121 -18.03 14.18 0.89
C GLU A 121 -17.90 15.68 1.27
N ASP A 122 -18.92 16.27 1.90
CA ASP A 122 -18.89 17.65 2.38
C ASP A 122 -17.86 17.83 3.50
N ASP A 123 -17.68 16.82 4.35
CA ASP A 123 -16.64 16.79 5.39
C ASP A 123 -15.22 16.75 4.80
N LEU A 124 -15.06 16.16 3.60
CA LEU A 124 -13.78 16.02 2.91
C LEU A 124 -13.44 17.22 2.01
N GLU A 125 -14.44 18.02 1.60
CA GLU A 125 -14.27 19.16 0.69
C GLU A 125 -13.16 20.14 1.16
N PRO A 126 -13.05 20.53 2.45
CA PRO A 126 -12.01 21.44 2.93
C PRO A 126 -10.58 20.95 2.71
N TYR A 127 -10.38 19.64 2.59
CA TYR A 127 -9.06 19.01 2.42
C TYR A 127 -8.74 18.69 0.95
N SER A 128 -9.69 18.95 0.04
CA SER A 128 -9.50 18.77 -1.40
C SER A 128 -8.75 19.96 -2.00
N SER A 129 -7.63 19.69 -2.68
CA SER A 129 -6.88 20.68 -3.46
C SER A 129 -6.51 20.14 -4.83
N GLY A 130 -7.53 19.94 -5.66
CA GLY A 130 -7.37 19.48 -7.04
C GLY A 130 -7.11 17.98 -7.15
N ARG A 131 -5.85 17.56 -7.32
CA ARG A 131 -5.47 16.13 -7.46
C ARG A 131 -5.08 15.50 -6.13
N THR A 132 -5.84 15.77 -5.08
CA THR A 132 -5.63 15.16 -3.76
C THR A 132 -6.19 13.73 -3.75
N SER A 133 -5.48 12.79 -3.14
CA SER A 133 -5.94 11.40 -3.04
C SER A 133 -6.93 11.22 -1.89
N LYS A 134 -7.75 10.16 -1.93
CA LYS A 134 -8.73 9.90 -0.87
C LYS A 134 -8.02 9.63 0.46
N ALA A 135 -6.92 8.87 0.43
CA ALA A 135 -6.11 8.63 1.64
C ALA A 135 -5.57 9.92 2.25
N SER A 136 -5.20 10.90 1.43
CA SER A 136 -4.75 12.20 1.93
C SER A 136 -5.90 13.01 2.53
N MET A 137 -7.08 13.05 1.89
CA MET A 137 -8.24 13.80 2.40
C MET A 137 -8.75 13.20 3.71
N VAL A 138 -9.02 11.90 3.73
CA VAL A 138 -9.48 11.17 4.93
C VAL A 138 -8.43 11.24 6.04
N GLY A 139 -7.14 11.10 5.70
CA GLY A 139 -6.05 11.23 6.68
C GLY A 139 -6.02 12.61 7.34
N HIS A 140 -6.20 13.69 6.57
CA HIS A 140 -6.27 15.05 7.13
C HIS A 140 -7.52 15.26 7.99
N TYR A 141 -8.69 14.85 7.51
CA TYR A 141 -9.94 14.90 8.28
C TYR A 141 -9.76 14.22 9.64
N LEU A 142 -9.26 12.99 9.65
CA LEU A 142 -9.03 12.24 10.89
C LEU A 142 -8.06 12.93 11.85
N MET A 143 -7.01 13.57 11.33
CA MET A 143 -6.03 14.26 12.16
C MET A 143 -6.57 15.53 12.82
N GLU A 144 -7.44 16.27 12.12
CA GLU A 144 -7.97 17.56 12.57
C GLU A 144 -9.25 17.39 13.39
N GLU A 145 -10.21 16.60 12.89
CA GLU A 145 -11.56 16.48 13.47
C GLU A 145 -11.68 15.34 14.48
N GLU A 146 -10.93 14.24 14.28
CA GLU A 146 -10.99 13.04 15.11
C GLU A 146 -9.62 12.63 15.69
N PRO A 147 -8.85 13.55 16.30
CA PRO A 147 -7.43 13.32 16.62
C PRO A 147 -7.18 12.17 17.60
N ASP A 148 -8.15 11.90 18.49
CA ASP A 148 -8.07 10.94 19.58
C ASP A 148 -8.64 9.56 19.23
N HIS A 149 -9.33 9.43 18.09
CA HIS A 149 -9.91 8.17 17.64
C HIS A 149 -8.82 7.12 17.39
N GLU A 150 -9.05 5.86 17.75
CA GLU A 150 -8.04 4.79 17.63
C GLU A 150 -7.60 4.56 16.17
N MET A 151 -8.54 4.64 15.21
CA MET A 151 -8.22 4.59 13.78
C MET A 151 -7.28 5.73 13.35
N THR A 152 -7.46 6.93 13.91
CA THR A 152 -6.58 8.08 13.63
C THR A 152 -5.16 7.81 14.10
N LYS A 153 -4.98 7.13 15.25
CA LYS A 153 -3.66 6.73 15.74
C LYS A 153 -2.98 5.76 14.79
N ALA A 154 -3.71 4.76 14.26
CA ALA A 154 -3.19 3.83 13.26
C ALA A 154 -2.74 4.55 11.98
N VAL A 155 -3.57 5.48 11.47
CA VAL A 155 -3.24 6.31 10.30
C VAL A 155 -2.02 7.20 10.56
N LYS A 156 -1.95 7.86 11.73
CA LYS A 156 -0.79 8.68 12.14
C LYS A 156 0.49 7.85 12.20
N GLN A 157 0.44 6.62 12.72
CA GLN A 157 1.61 5.74 12.76
C GLN A 157 2.06 5.31 11.37
N PHE A 158 1.12 4.97 10.48
CA PHE A 158 1.42 4.62 9.09
C PHE A 158 2.08 5.79 8.35
N ILE A 159 1.47 6.97 8.38
CA ILE A 159 2.00 8.18 7.70
C ILE A 159 3.30 8.64 8.36
N GLY A 160 3.50 8.40 9.65
CA GLY A 160 4.73 8.75 10.37
C GLY A 160 5.97 7.96 9.94
N ARG A 161 5.80 6.82 9.27
CA ARG A 161 6.92 5.98 8.80
C ARG A 161 7.53 6.52 7.52
N GLU A 162 8.83 6.77 7.55
CA GLU A 162 9.57 7.31 6.41
C GLU A 162 9.50 6.38 5.18
N GLU A 163 9.47 5.07 5.38
CA GLU A 163 9.38 4.09 4.30
C GLU A 163 8.00 4.11 3.62
N CYS A 164 6.93 4.33 4.40
CA CYS A 164 5.57 4.48 3.88
C CYS A 164 5.45 5.78 3.09
N LYS A 165 5.93 6.91 3.64
CA LYS A 165 6.01 8.18 2.91
C LYS A 165 6.80 8.02 1.61
N PHE A 166 7.95 7.36 1.67
CA PHE A 166 8.78 7.10 0.50
C PHE A 166 8.01 6.31 -0.57
N ALA A 167 7.29 5.24 -0.20
CA ALA A 167 6.55 4.43 -1.16
C ALA A 167 5.43 5.23 -1.86
N LEU A 168 4.67 6.03 -1.11
CA LEU A 168 3.63 6.90 -1.63
C LEU A 168 4.21 7.98 -2.56
N ASP A 169 5.30 8.63 -2.15
CA ASP A 169 6.00 9.63 -2.95
C ASP A 169 6.63 9.03 -4.22
N TYR A 170 7.18 7.81 -4.10
CA TYR A 170 7.77 7.08 -5.22
C TYR A 170 6.72 6.85 -6.30
N ARG A 171 5.55 6.32 -5.91
CA ARG A 171 4.42 6.10 -6.81
C ARG A 171 3.95 7.41 -7.43
N ASN A 172 3.78 8.46 -6.64
CA ASN A 172 3.32 9.75 -7.14
C ASN A 172 4.27 10.34 -8.19
N LYS A 173 5.59 10.30 -7.92
CA LYS A 173 6.62 10.71 -8.91
C LYS A 173 6.59 9.85 -10.16
N TRP A 174 6.37 8.54 -10.03
CA TRP A 174 6.29 7.66 -11.19
C TRP A 174 5.06 7.98 -12.07
N VAL A 175 3.89 8.12 -11.47
CA VAL A 175 2.63 8.33 -12.20
C VAL A 175 2.55 9.74 -12.80
N HIS A 176 3.01 10.76 -12.08
CA HIS A 176 2.80 12.16 -12.48
C HIS A 176 4.02 12.81 -13.14
N ASP A 177 5.24 12.37 -12.84
CA ASP A 177 6.47 12.99 -13.33
C ASP A 177 7.32 12.00 -14.13
N GLN A 178 8.44 11.59 -13.56
CA GLN A 178 9.34 10.59 -14.08
C GLN A 178 9.72 9.68 -12.93
N ARG A 179 9.54 8.37 -13.15
CA ARG A 179 9.95 7.32 -12.22
C ARG A 179 11.37 7.58 -11.68
N PRO A 180 11.59 7.44 -10.36
CA PRO A 180 12.92 7.57 -9.78
C PRO A 180 13.96 6.69 -10.48
N ARG A 181 15.18 7.21 -10.58
CA ARG A 181 16.28 6.56 -11.31
C ARG A 181 16.96 5.56 -10.40
N ILE A 182 17.13 4.35 -10.94
CA ILE A 182 17.77 3.23 -10.26
C ILE A 182 19.18 3.08 -10.82
N ALA A 183 20.16 2.88 -9.93
CA ALA A 183 21.54 2.65 -10.29
C ALA A 183 21.69 1.44 -11.24
N ASP A 184 22.77 1.42 -12.00
CA ASP A 184 23.24 0.24 -12.74
C ASP A 184 22.34 -0.27 -13.88
N LEU A 185 21.27 0.46 -14.23
CA LEU A 185 20.46 0.25 -15.44
C LEU A 185 20.94 1.03 -16.67
N GLY A 186 22.13 1.62 -16.58
CA GLY A 186 22.72 2.44 -17.65
C GLY A 186 22.27 3.90 -17.62
N MET A 187 22.44 4.60 -18.74
CA MET A 187 22.15 6.04 -18.84
C MET A 187 20.64 6.29 -18.90
N VAL A 188 20.14 7.08 -17.96
CA VAL A 188 18.76 7.56 -17.94
C VAL A 188 18.76 9.08 -17.98
N TRP A 189 17.88 9.66 -18.80
CA TRP A 189 17.79 11.11 -19.02
C TRP A 189 16.54 11.67 -18.32
N LYS A 190 16.71 12.78 -17.58
CA LYS A 190 15.60 13.59 -17.05
C LYS A 190 14.76 14.20 -18.18
N ARG A 191 13.45 14.24 -17.95
CA ARG A 191 12.48 14.99 -18.78
C ARG A 191 12.58 16.50 -18.50
N GLU A 192 13.69 17.12 -18.91
CA GLU A 192 13.94 18.54 -18.73
C GLU A 192 14.46 19.22 -20.01
N LYS A 193 14.31 20.55 -20.10
CA LYS A 193 14.90 21.32 -21.19
C LYS A 193 16.42 21.31 -21.07
N ARG A 194 17.10 20.74 -22.08
CA ARG A 194 18.57 20.69 -22.15
C ARG A 194 19.20 22.05 -22.46
N TRP A 195 18.47 22.90 -23.17
CA TRP A 195 18.81 24.31 -23.33
C TRP A 195 18.32 25.11 -22.14
N ARG A 196 19.25 25.75 -21.42
CA ARG A 196 18.94 26.65 -20.30
C ARG A 196 19.39 28.06 -20.64
N LYS A 197 18.55 29.04 -20.29
CA LYS A 197 18.91 30.46 -20.38
C LYS A 197 19.67 30.82 -19.11
N THR A 198 20.85 31.41 -19.26
CA THR A 198 21.65 31.93 -18.15
C THR A 198 21.87 33.42 -18.38
N GLU A 199 22.41 34.13 -17.37
CA GLU A 199 22.77 35.55 -17.50
C GLU A 199 23.77 35.81 -18.63
N LYS A 200 24.55 34.79 -19.03
CA LYS A 200 25.62 34.88 -20.04
C LYS A 200 25.21 34.33 -21.42
N GLY A 201 23.96 33.90 -21.62
CA GLY A 201 23.47 33.39 -22.90
C GLY A 201 22.65 32.10 -22.78
N ARG A 202 22.88 31.15 -23.69
CA ARG A 202 22.21 29.83 -23.68
C ARG A 202 23.25 28.75 -23.46
N THR A 203 23.02 27.90 -22.47
CA THR A 203 23.88 26.74 -22.20
C THR A 203 23.16 25.46 -22.63
N LEU A 204 23.91 24.56 -23.25
CA LEU A 204 23.47 23.20 -23.57
C LEU A 204 24.38 22.24 -22.81
N SER A 205 23.80 21.42 -21.94
CA SER A 205 24.54 20.33 -21.29
C SER A 205 24.64 19.14 -22.24
N PHE A 206 25.87 18.71 -22.55
CA PHE A 206 26.18 17.53 -23.36
C PHE A 206 26.92 16.51 -22.49
N GLY A 207 26.49 15.24 -22.55
CA GLY A 207 27.22 14.11 -21.95
C GLY A 207 26.80 13.71 -20.54
N MET A 208 26.88 12.38 -20.31
CA MET A 208 26.54 11.56 -19.14
C MET A 208 25.08 11.68 -18.65
N GLY A 209 24.39 10.53 -18.58
CA GLY A 209 23.03 10.47 -18.04
C GLY A 209 22.93 11.06 -16.62
N ASP A 210 21.70 11.30 -16.17
CA ASP A 210 21.47 11.87 -14.85
C ASP A 210 21.77 10.83 -13.75
N GLN A 211 22.48 11.24 -12.68
CA GLN A 211 22.86 10.36 -11.56
C GLN A 211 21.64 9.62 -10.98
N PRO A 212 21.79 8.32 -10.63
CA PRO A 212 20.72 7.55 -9.99
C PRO A 212 20.41 8.12 -8.61
N SER A 213 19.16 7.98 -8.18
CA SER A 213 18.71 8.43 -6.87
C SER A 213 18.78 7.34 -5.81
N ILE A 214 18.70 6.06 -6.21
CA ILE A 214 18.62 4.89 -5.34
C ILE A 214 19.16 3.63 -6.05
N THR A 215 19.47 2.56 -5.30
CA THR A 215 19.74 1.21 -5.84
C THR A 215 18.47 0.36 -5.83
N VAL A 216 18.47 -0.78 -6.53
CA VAL A 216 17.36 -1.74 -6.49
C VAL A 216 17.22 -2.40 -5.11
N ASP A 217 18.34 -2.66 -4.43
CA ASP A 217 18.35 -3.23 -3.08
C ASP A 217 17.72 -2.30 -2.05
N THR A 218 18.06 -1.01 -2.11
CA THR A 218 17.41 0.01 -1.29
C THR A 218 15.93 0.12 -1.61
N LEU A 219 15.55 0.10 -2.90
CA LEU A 219 14.14 0.14 -3.28
C LEU A 219 13.38 -1.06 -2.69
N ALA A 220 13.88 -2.28 -2.89
CA ALA A 220 13.24 -3.50 -2.41
C ALA A 220 13.11 -3.55 -0.87
N SER A 221 14.16 -3.15 -0.15
CA SER A 221 14.11 -3.13 1.32
C SER A 221 13.18 -2.05 1.87
N THR A 222 13.15 -0.85 1.25
CA THR A 222 12.18 0.19 1.61
C THR A 222 10.75 -0.25 1.31
N MET A 223 10.49 -0.92 0.18
CA MET A 223 9.16 -1.44 -0.13
C MET A 223 8.71 -2.52 0.85
N GLN A 224 9.62 -3.37 1.31
CA GLN A 224 9.31 -4.34 2.38
C GLN A 224 8.91 -3.65 3.69
N ALA A 225 9.69 -2.66 4.13
CA ALA A 225 9.40 -1.93 5.36
C ALA A 225 8.10 -1.10 5.26
N ALA A 226 7.82 -0.54 4.08
CA ALA A 226 6.54 0.12 3.79
C ALA A 226 5.37 -0.86 3.84
N LEU A 227 5.51 -2.04 3.25
CA LEU A 227 4.51 -3.10 3.29
C LEU A 227 4.26 -3.59 4.73
N GLU A 228 5.29 -3.64 5.58
CA GLU A 228 5.12 -3.90 7.01
C GLU A 228 4.29 -2.79 7.70
N GLY A 229 4.48 -1.53 7.32
CA GLY A 229 3.65 -0.43 7.78
C GLY A 229 2.18 -0.59 7.37
N VAL A 230 1.92 -1.03 6.14
CA VAL A 230 0.55 -1.34 5.67
C VAL A 230 -0.04 -2.52 6.43
N ALA A 231 0.75 -3.56 6.72
CA ALA A 231 0.27 -4.70 7.48
C ALA A 231 -0.23 -4.30 8.88
N ARG A 232 0.52 -3.42 9.55
CA ARG A 232 0.12 -2.86 10.85
C ARG A 232 -1.12 -1.97 10.72
N LEU A 233 -1.19 -1.13 9.69
CA LEU A 233 -2.39 -0.33 9.42
C LEU A 233 -3.65 -1.20 9.29
N LEU A 234 -3.56 -2.31 8.55
CA LEU A 234 -4.66 -3.27 8.42
C LEU A 234 -5.01 -3.94 9.75
N ASP A 235 -4.02 -4.43 10.51
CA ASP A 235 -4.27 -5.05 11.81
C ASP A 235 -4.92 -4.07 12.80
N ASP A 236 -4.40 -2.86 12.92
CA ASP A 236 -4.88 -1.86 13.87
C ASP A 236 -6.29 -1.37 13.49
N THR A 237 -6.53 -1.11 12.21
CA THR A 237 -7.86 -0.68 11.75
C THR A 237 -8.89 -1.80 11.85
N PHE A 238 -8.52 -3.03 11.45
CA PHE A 238 -9.39 -4.19 11.61
C PHE A 238 -9.70 -4.46 13.09
N ALA A 239 -8.74 -4.30 14.01
CA ALA A 239 -8.98 -4.55 15.43
C ALA A 239 -10.09 -3.66 15.99
N VAL A 240 -10.05 -2.35 15.69
CA VAL A 240 -11.09 -1.41 16.13
C VAL A 240 -12.43 -1.77 15.49
N PHE A 241 -12.43 -2.02 14.18
CA PHE A 241 -13.62 -2.41 13.44
C PHE A 241 -14.28 -3.69 13.98
N TRP A 242 -13.46 -4.69 14.30
CA TRP A 242 -13.92 -5.99 14.75
C TRP A 242 -14.60 -5.93 16.12
N GLU A 243 -14.14 -5.07 17.04
CA GLU A 243 -14.83 -4.87 18.31
C GLU A 243 -16.22 -4.23 18.09
N THR A 244 -16.35 -3.28 17.17
CA THR A 244 -17.66 -2.71 16.82
C THR A 244 -18.60 -3.73 16.18
N ILE A 245 -18.10 -4.63 15.32
CA ILE A 245 -18.94 -5.72 14.78
C ILE A 245 -19.47 -6.61 15.90
N LYS A 246 -18.62 -7.02 16.86
CA LYS A 246 -19.07 -7.87 17.97
C LYS A 246 -20.20 -7.23 18.76
N GLU A 247 -20.06 -5.94 19.09
CA GLU A 247 -21.10 -5.21 19.82
C GLU A 247 -22.43 -5.19 19.05
N VAL A 248 -22.40 -4.92 17.74
CA VAL A 248 -23.61 -4.89 16.90
C VAL A 248 -24.29 -6.26 16.82
N VAL A 249 -23.51 -7.32 16.64
CA VAL A 249 -24.03 -8.70 16.54
C VAL A 249 -24.61 -9.15 17.90
N ASP A 250 -23.88 -8.95 19.01
CA ASP A 250 -24.31 -9.33 20.36
C ASP A 250 -25.61 -8.60 20.78
N ILE A 251 -25.75 -7.31 20.42
CA ILE A 251 -26.97 -6.55 20.68
C ILE A 251 -28.17 -7.18 19.98
N ARG A 252 -28.04 -7.58 18.72
CA ARG A 252 -29.16 -8.13 17.95
C ARG A 252 -29.56 -9.54 18.38
N GLU A 253 -28.61 -10.38 18.79
CA GLU A 253 -28.93 -11.67 19.42
C GLU A 253 -29.78 -11.49 20.68
N THR A 254 -29.56 -10.41 21.43
CA THR A 254 -30.31 -10.10 22.65
C THR A 254 -31.71 -9.57 22.37
N VAL A 255 -31.91 -8.85 21.27
CA VAL A 255 -33.18 -8.17 20.95
C VAL A 255 -34.21 -9.10 20.29
N ASP A 256 -33.78 -10.07 19.48
CA ASP A 256 -34.72 -10.85 18.65
C ASP A 256 -35.07 -12.25 19.19
N GLY A 257 -34.44 -12.74 20.26
CA GLY A 257 -34.79 -14.03 20.87
C GLY A 257 -34.63 -15.27 19.96
N PHE A 258 -34.07 -15.09 18.75
CA PHE A 258 -33.71 -16.15 17.83
C PHE A 258 -32.18 -16.37 17.89
N GLN A 259 -31.76 -17.59 18.21
CA GLN A 259 -30.35 -17.99 18.05
C GLN A 259 -30.04 -18.15 16.56
N VAL A 260 -29.36 -17.16 15.98
CA VAL A 260 -28.67 -17.34 14.70
C VAL A 260 -27.32 -17.98 15.03
N ILE A 261 -27.17 -19.27 14.76
CA ILE A 261 -25.89 -19.96 14.98
C ILE A 261 -24.89 -19.44 13.94
N HIS A 262 -23.96 -18.61 14.38
CA HIS A 262 -22.83 -18.22 13.55
C HIS A 262 -21.72 -19.26 13.61
N THR A 263 -21.29 -19.68 12.42
CA THR A 263 -19.98 -20.31 12.23
C THR A 263 -19.06 -19.22 11.68
N PHE A 264 -18.26 -18.61 12.55
CA PHE A 264 -17.11 -17.78 12.16
C PHE A 264 -15.83 -18.61 12.26
#